data_AF-B3P1F8-F1
#
_entry.id   AF-B3P1F8-F1
#
_cell.length_a   1.000
_cell.length_b   1.000
_cell.length_c   1.000
_cell.angle_alpha   90.00
_cell.angle_beta   90.00
_cell.angle_gamma   90.00
#
_symmetry.space_group_name_H-M   'P 1'
#
loop_
_entity.id
_entity.type
_entity.pdbx_description
1 polymer ?
#
loop_
_entity_poly.entity_id
_entity_poly.type
_entity_poly.pdbx_seq_one_letter_code
_entity_poly.pdbx_strand_id
1 'polypeptide(L)'
;MSSRVLSFSIKSFQRIPLQRTPIHPFFQLYSGVAFRTSLRSFCDRQEPRRMDLPEGILMGFGNPLLDITCTVEDNVILEKYGLEANAAIIADEKHDALFDELMNMENVIYSAGGACQNSMRIFQWIVQTPYRAVFVGAVGKDKLGDRIEKRARADGLLTLYQLKDELPTGSCAVIINGPNRSLVANLGAASLFNDDWIDEEENICALDRAEYFYFTGFFLAVCPPAVERVARMCSESNRIMILNLSAVFVLQMQKEALVNIHQYVDIIICNKEEAIAFSDCNDWKTKNIFEIGSRLQKMPKANIRPRLVMITDAVCPVLVFQENDRVLEYPVPPVKQGEIFDTNGCGDAFVGGFLAMYVQRMPLDYCIRTGIFASQQVLHVVGVQIDKLPKFSEKCI
;
A
#
# COMPACT_ATOMS: atom_id res chain seq x y z
N MET A 1 -45.63 -3.28 -52.16
CA MET A 1 -45.49 -2.46 -53.37
C MET A 1 -44.66 -1.22 -53.05
N SER A 2 -43.57 -1.02 -53.79
CA SER A 2 -42.73 0.20 -53.94
C SER A 2 -42.09 0.79 -52.67
N SER A 3 -40.84 0.45 -52.30
CA SER A 3 -39.54 0.84 -52.90
C SER A 3 -39.25 2.35 -52.92
N ARG A 4 -38.19 2.76 -52.19
CA ARG A 4 -37.19 3.74 -52.65
C ARG A 4 -35.92 3.60 -51.79
N VAL A 5 -34.98 2.85 -52.34
CA VAL A 5 -33.57 2.77 -51.94
C VAL A 5 -32.84 3.87 -52.71
N LEU A 6 -32.08 4.72 -52.02
CA LEU A 6 -31.17 5.68 -52.63
C LEU A 6 -29.74 5.24 -52.34
N SER A 7 -29.17 4.56 -53.32
CA SER A 7 -27.74 4.28 -53.47
C SER A 7 -27.01 5.58 -53.85
N PHE A 8 -25.95 5.93 -53.13
CA PHE A 8 -24.96 6.88 -53.62
C PHE A 8 -23.61 6.20 -53.84
N SER A 9 -23.04 6.57 -54.98
CA SER A 9 -22.00 5.90 -55.75
C SER A 9 -20.60 6.25 -55.24
N ILE A 10 -19.75 5.23 -55.14
CA ILE A 10 -18.30 5.32 -54.99
C ILE A 10 -17.71 5.94 -56.26
N LYS A 11 -17.09 7.10 -56.15
CA LYS A 11 -16.22 7.68 -57.19
C LYS A 11 -14.90 8.17 -56.59
N SER A 12 -13.83 7.56 -57.12
CA SER A 12 -12.49 8.13 -57.39
C SER A 12 -11.71 8.76 -56.23
N PHE A 13 -10.82 7.98 -55.62
CA PHE A 13 -9.62 8.49 -54.96
C PHE A 13 -8.63 9.03 -56.02
N GLN A 14 -8.48 10.35 -56.09
CA GLN A 14 -7.37 11.01 -56.76
C GLN A 14 -6.17 11.10 -55.80
N ARG A 15 -4.98 10.78 -56.32
CA ARG A 15 -3.69 10.83 -55.63
C ARG A 15 -3.31 12.27 -55.27
N ILE A 16 -2.99 12.52 -54.00
CA ILE A 16 -2.37 13.76 -53.51
C ILE A 16 -0.85 13.62 -53.67
N PRO A 17 -0.13 14.56 -54.32
CA PRO A 17 1.32 14.51 -54.42
C PRO A 17 2.00 15.10 -53.17
N LEU A 18 2.97 14.36 -52.63
CA LEU A 18 3.92 14.83 -51.62
C LEU A 18 4.77 15.99 -52.17
N GLN A 19 4.59 17.20 -51.63
CA GLN A 19 5.54 18.28 -51.82
C GLN A 19 6.71 18.12 -50.83
N ARG A 20 7.90 17.87 -51.39
CA ARG A 20 9.19 17.97 -50.68
C ARG A 20 9.68 19.41 -50.81
N THR A 21 9.87 20.10 -49.68
CA THR A 21 10.59 21.37 -49.62
C THR A 21 12.11 21.11 -49.53
N PRO A 22 12.94 21.76 -50.37
CA PRO A 22 14.39 21.66 -50.29
C PRO A 22 14.96 22.73 -49.35
N ILE A 23 15.81 22.33 -48.41
CA ILE A 23 16.62 23.26 -47.60
C ILE A 23 17.98 23.41 -48.28
N HIS A 24 18.27 24.64 -48.74
CA HIS A 24 19.58 25.02 -49.29
C HIS A 24 20.60 25.32 -48.18
N PRO A 25 21.91 25.10 -48.41
CA PRO A 25 22.95 25.25 -47.40
C PRO A 25 23.53 26.67 -47.40
N PHE A 26 23.85 27.20 -46.22
CA PHE A 26 24.74 28.36 -46.11
C PHE A 26 25.82 28.15 -45.04
N PHE A 27 27.02 28.53 -45.45
CA PHE A 27 28.31 28.37 -44.79
C PHE A 27 28.49 29.20 -43.51
N GLN A 28 29.35 28.64 -42.63
CA GLN A 28 30.23 29.22 -41.61
C GLN A 28 30.17 30.73 -41.30
N LEU A 29 30.29 31.06 -40.00
CA LEU A 29 31.33 31.97 -39.47
C LEU A 29 31.43 31.92 -37.92
N TYR A 30 32.69 31.83 -37.43
CA TYR A 30 33.24 32.19 -36.10
C TYR A 30 32.74 31.44 -34.83
N SER A 31 33.52 31.14 -33.78
CA SER A 31 34.96 31.12 -33.44
C SER A 31 35.07 30.78 -31.94
N GLY A 32 36.06 29.97 -31.53
CA GLY A 32 36.46 29.74 -30.12
C GLY A 32 35.46 28.89 -29.32
N VAL A 33 35.84 27.79 -28.67
CA VAL A 33 36.77 27.71 -27.54
C VAL A 33 37.29 26.26 -27.40
N ALA A 34 38.58 26.16 -27.09
CA ALA A 34 39.40 25.01 -26.69
C ALA A 34 38.73 23.63 -26.46
N PHE A 35 39.21 22.64 -27.22
CA PHE A 35 39.20 21.23 -26.84
C PHE A 35 40.03 21.04 -25.56
N ARG A 36 39.38 20.82 -24.42
CA ARG A 36 39.98 20.10 -23.29
C ARG A 36 39.57 18.64 -23.41
N THR A 37 40.49 17.83 -23.91
CA THR A 37 40.49 16.38 -23.72
C THR A 37 40.59 16.09 -22.22
N SER A 38 39.47 15.83 -21.55
CA SER A 38 39.50 15.16 -20.26
C SER A 38 39.52 13.66 -20.52
N LEU A 39 40.67 13.06 -20.24
CA LEU A 39 40.80 11.62 -20.01
C LEU A 39 39.88 11.27 -18.85
N ARG A 40 38.62 10.90 -19.15
CA ARG A 40 37.79 10.20 -18.17
C ARG A 40 38.47 8.85 -17.94
N SER A 41 39.10 8.75 -16.78
CA SER A 41 39.57 7.49 -16.20
C SER A 41 38.49 6.42 -16.38
N PHE A 42 38.86 5.29 -16.97
CA PHE A 42 38.01 4.10 -17.09
C PHE A 42 37.63 3.49 -15.71
N CYS A 43 38.09 4.07 -14.59
CA CYS A 43 37.79 3.64 -13.22
C CYS A 43 36.63 4.40 -12.52
N ASP A 44 36.05 5.44 -13.11
CA ASP A 44 34.85 6.10 -12.53
C ASP A 44 33.56 5.59 -13.19
N ARG A 45 33.31 4.28 -13.11
CA ARG A 45 31.92 3.81 -13.10
C ARG A 45 31.40 4.09 -11.70
N GLN A 46 30.79 5.26 -11.48
CA GLN A 46 29.80 5.35 -10.40
C GLN A 46 28.82 4.22 -10.66
N GLU A 47 28.75 3.24 -9.75
CA GLU A 47 27.67 2.27 -9.76
C GLU A 47 26.36 3.06 -9.90
N PRO A 48 25.42 2.64 -10.76
CA PRO A 48 24.10 3.28 -10.78
C PRO A 48 23.61 3.28 -9.33
N ARG A 49 23.29 4.46 -8.79
CA ARG A 49 22.81 4.55 -7.41
C ARG A 49 21.56 3.68 -7.33
N ARG A 50 21.68 2.52 -6.69
CA ARG A 50 20.52 1.72 -6.26
C ARG A 50 19.59 2.68 -5.49
N MET A 51 18.28 2.48 -5.58
CA MET A 51 17.22 3.33 -4.98
C MET A 51 16.83 4.64 -5.71
N ASP A 52 17.32 4.96 -6.93
CA ASP A 52 16.80 6.11 -7.70
C ASP A 52 15.50 5.77 -8.44
N LEU A 53 14.39 5.79 -7.68
CA LEU A 53 13.04 5.54 -8.20
C LEU A 53 12.41 6.82 -8.76
N PRO A 54 11.44 6.76 -9.68
CA PRO A 54 10.62 7.91 -10.04
C PRO A 54 9.78 8.43 -8.85
N GLU A 55 9.49 9.73 -8.81
CA GLU A 55 8.52 10.28 -7.86
C GLU A 55 7.13 9.66 -8.10
N GLY A 56 6.47 9.28 -7.00
CA GLY A 56 5.14 8.67 -7.04
C GLY A 56 5.06 7.30 -7.71
N ILE A 57 6.17 6.54 -7.78
CA ILE A 57 6.15 5.19 -8.37
C ILE A 57 5.18 4.22 -7.67
N LEU A 58 5.00 4.40 -6.35
CA LEU A 58 4.09 3.60 -5.52
C LEU A 58 2.95 4.51 -5.03
N MET A 59 1.71 4.07 -5.23
CA MET A 59 0.53 4.75 -4.69
C MET A 59 -0.23 3.81 -3.75
N GLY A 60 -0.36 4.23 -2.49
CA GLY A 60 -1.08 3.51 -1.45
C GLY A 60 -2.43 4.16 -1.16
N PHE A 61 -3.49 3.36 -1.08
CA PHE A 61 -4.83 3.79 -0.70
C PHE A 61 -5.20 3.20 0.65
N GLY A 62 -5.63 4.05 1.58
CA GLY A 62 -5.87 3.65 2.95
C GLY A 62 -6.67 4.66 3.77
N ASN A 63 -6.85 4.32 5.03
CA ASN A 63 -7.55 5.15 5.99
C ASN A 63 -6.49 5.87 6.86
N PRO A 64 -6.24 7.18 6.65
CA PRO A 64 -5.37 7.97 7.54
C PRO A 64 -6.04 8.06 8.91
N LEU A 65 -5.35 7.58 9.95
CA LEU A 65 -5.86 7.59 11.32
C LEU A 65 -4.82 8.19 12.26
N LEU A 66 -5.28 8.91 13.28
CA LEU A 66 -4.44 9.27 14.43
C LEU A 66 -4.45 8.11 15.42
N ASP A 67 -3.31 7.47 15.63
CA ASP A 67 -3.18 6.44 16.66
C ASP A 67 -3.03 7.12 18.02
N ILE A 68 -3.94 6.76 18.94
CA ILE A 68 -3.98 7.17 20.35
C ILE A 68 -3.60 5.94 21.16
N THR A 69 -2.32 5.84 21.50
CA THR A 69 -1.76 4.65 22.14
C THR A 69 -1.64 4.82 23.64
N CYS A 70 -2.16 3.87 24.42
CA CYS A 70 -2.00 3.83 25.87
C CYS A 70 -1.50 2.44 26.31
N THR A 71 -0.71 2.40 27.38
CA THR A 71 -0.32 1.13 28.03
C THR A 71 -1.14 0.96 29.30
N VAL A 72 -1.80 -0.19 29.45
CA VAL A 72 -2.59 -0.56 30.63
C VAL A 72 -2.00 -1.81 31.28
N GLU A 73 -2.05 -1.85 32.61
CA GLU A 73 -1.54 -3.00 33.38
C GLU A 73 -2.61 -4.08 33.62
N ASP A 74 -3.89 -3.69 33.60
CA ASP A 74 -5.03 -4.57 33.84
C ASP A 74 -6.00 -4.60 32.64
N ASN A 75 -7.02 -5.46 32.74
CA ASN A 75 -8.03 -5.63 31.70
C ASN A 75 -9.24 -4.70 31.86
N VAL A 76 -9.22 -3.73 32.79
CA VAL A 76 -10.41 -2.96 33.17
C VAL A 76 -10.98 -2.20 31.97
N ILE A 77 -10.13 -1.54 31.17
CA ILE A 77 -10.58 -0.85 29.96
C ILE A 77 -11.12 -1.84 28.93
N LEU A 78 -10.44 -2.97 28.73
CA LEU A 78 -10.87 -3.96 27.74
C LEU A 78 -12.26 -4.52 28.11
N GLU A 79 -12.45 -4.91 29.36
CA GLU A 79 -13.73 -5.42 29.85
C GLU A 79 -14.84 -4.36 29.80
N LYS A 80 -14.53 -3.12 30.19
CA LYS A 80 -15.48 -1.99 30.18
C LYS A 80 -16.06 -1.73 28.79
N TYR A 81 -15.24 -1.84 27.74
CA TYR A 81 -15.66 -1.58 26.36
C TYR A 81 -15.95 -2.86 25.55
N GLY A 82 -15.79 -4.05 26.15
CA GLY A 82 -16.02 -5.33 25.50
C GLY A 82 -15.03 -5.61 24.37
N LEU A 83 -13.74 -5.36 24.65
CA LEU A 83 -12.64 -5.50 23.70
C LEU A 83 -11.89 -6.81 23.96
N GLU A 84 -11.64 -7.56 22.89
CA GLU A 84 -10.82 -8.77 22.95
C GLU A 84 -9.33 -8.44 22.76
N ALA A 85 -8.46 -9.19 23.41
CA ALA A 85 -7.03 -9.10 23.19
C ALA A 85 -6.68 -9.47 21.74
N ASN A 86 -5.83 -8.68 21.07
CA ASN A 86 -5.41 -8.85 19.68
C ASN A 86 -6.52 -8.63 18.63
N ALA A 87 -7.64 -8.04 19.02
CA ALA A 87 -8.71 -7.70 18.09
C ALA A 87 -8.49 -6.34 17.42
N ALA A 88 -8.98 -6.24 16.18
CA ALA A 88 -9.16 -4.99 15.47
C ALA A 88 -10.64 -4.83 15.08
N ILE A 89 -11.29 -3.80 15.61
CA ILE A 89 -12.72 -3.53 15.40
C ILE A 89 -12.95 -2.09 14.93
N ILE A 90 -14.12 -1.86 14.34
CA ILE A 90 -14.63 -0.51 14.08
C ILE A 90 -15.40 -0.04 15.30
N ALA A 91 -15.19 1.22 15.69
CA ALA A 91 -15.90 1.85 16.79
C ALA A 91 -17.42 1.87 16.52
N ASP A 92 -18.19 1.75 17.60
CA ASP A 92 -19.63 1.96 17.65
C ASP A 92 -19.90 2.99 18.78
N GLU A 93 -21.17 3.36 19.01
CA GLU A 93 -21.54 4.40 19.97
C GLU A 93 -21.00 4.16 21.41
N LYS A 94 -20.86 2.91 21.87
CA LYS A 94 -20.32 2.65 23.22
C LYS A 94 -18.83 2.94 23.31
N HIS A 95 -18.12 2.98 22.18
CA HIS A 95 -16.69 3.27 22.13
C HIS A 95 -16.37 4.77 22.06
N ASP A 96 -17.33 5.67 21.86
CA ASP A 96 -17.02 7.11 21.82
C ASP A 96 -16.35 7.58 23.11
N ALA A 97 -16.87 7.12 24.26
CA ALA A 97 -16.31 7.41 25.57
C ALA A 97 -14.90 6.81 25.79
N LEU A 98 -14.50 5.78 25.02
CA LEU A 98 -13.16 5.20 25.11
C LEU A 98 -12.12 6.23 24.66
N PHE A 99 -12.36 6.92 23.55
CA PHE A 99 -11.40 7.88 23.00
C PHE A 99 -11.15 9.04 23.97
N ASP A 100 -12.22 9.56 24.59
CA ASP A 100 -12.11 10.60 25.62
C ASP A 100 -11.37 10.11 26.86
N GLU A 101 -11.69 8.90 27.36
CA GLU A 101 -11.00 8.33 28.51
C GLU A 101 -9.51 8.12 28.24
N LEU A 102 -9.16 7.60 27.06
CA LEU A 102 -7.76 7.45 26.65
C LEU A 102 -7.05 8.78 26.59
N MET A 103 -7.60 9.78 25.90
CA MET A 103 -6.97 11.11 25.75
C MET A 103 -6.68 11.82 27.08
N ASN A 104 -7.39 11.46 28.16
CA ASN A 104 -7.18 11.99 29.50
C ASN A 104 -6.15 11.20 30.35
N MET A 105 -5.58 10.12 29.83
CA MET A 105 -4.52 9.36 30.51
C MET A 105 -3.17 10.05 30.40
N GLU A 106 -2.35 9.94 31.45
CA GLU A 106 -1.04 10.59 31.51
C GLU A 106 0.01 9.98 30.55
N ASN A 107 -0.19 8.73 30.12
CA ASN A 107 0.77 7.95 29.33
C ASN A 107 0.37 7.78 27.85
N VAL A 108 -0.42 8.68 27.28
CA VAL A 108 -0.83 8.61 25.88
C VAL A 108 0.28 9.02 24.92
N ILE A 109 0.47 8.21 23.88
CA ILE A 109 1.32 8.51 22.75
C ILE A 109 0.44 8.72 21.51
N TYR A 110 0.63 9.87 20.86
CA TYR A 110 -0.02 10.18 19.58
C TYR A 110 0.94 9.91 18.43
N SER A 111 0.47 9.19 17.41
CA SER A 111 1.26 8.97 16.19
C SER A 111 0.39 8.90 14.95
N ALA A 112 0.98 9.13 13.78
CA ALA A 112 0.27 9.03 12.51
C ALA A 112 0.22 7.56 12.10
N GLY A 113 -0.99 7.00 12.07
CA GLY A 113 -1.24 5.57 11.89
C GLY A 113 -2.07 5.27 10.66
N GLY A 114 -2.73 4.11 10.71
CA GLY A 114 -3.43 3.50 9.57
C GLY A 114 -2.51 2.55 8.79
N ALA A 115 -3.01 1.34 8.52
CA ALA A 115 -2.21 0.23 7.97
C ALA A 115 -1.47 0.57 6.67
N CYS A 116 -2.15 1.25 5.75
CA CYS A 116 -1.54 1.67 4.49
C CYS A 116 -0.45 2.72 4.72
N GLN A 117 -0.76 3.74 5.52
CA GLN A 117 0.19 4.80 5.85
C GLN A 117 1.45 4.24 6.52
N ASN A 118 1.29 3.32 7.47
CA ASN A 118 2.39 2.60 8.11
C ASN A 118 3.27 1.86 7.09
N SER A 119 2.66 1.12 6.17
CA SER A 119 3.37 0.41 5.10
C SER A 119 4.16 1.38 4.21
N MET A 120 3.56 2.51 3.83
CA MET A 120 4.20 3.53 3.00
C MET A 120 5.35 4.23 3.75
N ARG A 121 5.19 4.51 5.05
CA ARG A 121 6.26 5.10 5.89
C ARG A 121 7.45 4.18 6.03
N ILE A 122 7.23 2.88 6.20
CA ILE A 122 8.31 1.87 6.21
C ILE A 122 8.99 1.77 4.85
N PHE A 123 8.22 1.77 3.76
CA PHE A 123 8.76 1.85 2.41
C PHE A 123 9.70 3.06 2.28
N GLN A 124 9.26 4.22 2.74
CA GLN A 124 10.00 5.47 2.62
C GLN A 124 11.26 5.51 3.51
N TRP A 125 11.21 4.88 4.68
CA TRP A 125 12.38 4.67 5.56
C TRP A 125 13.48 3.84 4.90
N ILE A 126 13.11 2.82 4.11
CA ILE A 126 14.05 1.99 3.36
C ILE A 126 14.56 2.71 2.12
N VAL A 127 13.67 3.38 1.39
CA VAL A 127 14.00 4.09 0.14
C VAL A 127 14.87 5.33 0.35
N GLN A 128 14.74 5.99 1.51
CA GLN A 128 15.55 7.15 1.94
C GLN A 128 15.57 8.33 0.97
N THR A 129 14.72 8.32 -0.05
CA THR A 129 14.54 9.38 -1.03
C THR A 129 13.08 9.80 -0.99
N PRO A 130 12.73 11.03 -0.58
CA PRO A 130 11.34 11.45 -0.42
C PRO A 130 10.49 11.31 -1.68
N TYR A 131 9.18 11.27 -1.49
CA TYR A 131 8.12 11.35 -2.49
C TYR A 131 8.12 10.22 -3.52
N ARG A 132 8.69 9.06 -3.18
CA ARG A 132 8.58 7.84 -4.00
C ARG A 132 7.27 7.09 -3.76
N ALA A 133 6.66 7.31 -2.60
CA ALA A 133 5.32 6.82 -2.28
C ALA A 133 4.32 7.98 -2.16
N VAL A 134 3.15 7.78 -2.75
CA VAL A 134 1.96 8.63 -2.62
C VAL A 134 0.98 7.92 -1.69
N PHE A 135 0.43 8.63 -0.71
CA PHE A 135 -0.59 8.10 0.18
C PHE A 135 -1.91 8.86 -0.02
N VAL A 136 -2.96 8.07 -0.27
CA VAL A 136 -4.31 8.52 -0.60
C VAL A 136 -5.28 8.03 0.47
N GLY A 137 -6.20 8.91 0.85
CA GLY A 137 -7.26 8.65 1.83
C GLY A 137 -8.07 9.92 2.06
N ALA A 138 -8.97 9.94 3.05
CA ALA A 138 -9.72 11.14 3.42
C ALA A 138 -9.46 11.58 4.86
N VAL A 139 -9.32 12.89 5.06
CA VAL A 139 -9.16 13.53 6.38
C VAL A 139 -10.18 14.64 6.55
N GLY A 140 -10.48 14.99 7.80
CA GLY A 140 -11.34 16.12 8.11
C GLY A 140 -10.59 17.43 7.86
N LYS A 141 -11.31 18.51 7.54
CA LYS A 141 -10.75 19.88 7.54
C LYS A 141 -10.57 20.39 8.96
N ASP A 142 -9.66 19.75 9.68
CA ASP A 142 -9.38 20.04 11.07
C ASP A 142 -7.87 19.96 11.39
N LYS A 143 -7.53 20.37 12.62
CA LYS A 143 -6.13 20.38 13.09
C LYS A 143 -5.52 18.98 13.16
N LEU A 144 -6.33 17.92 13.22
CA LEU A 144 -5.82 16.55 13.25
C LEU A 144 -5.42 16.11 11.84
N GLY A 145 -6.21 16.44 10.83
CA GLY A 145 -5.90 16.25 9.42
C GLY A 145 -4.59 16.93 9.05
N ASP A 146 -4.43 18.20 9.41
CA ASP A 146 -3.19 18.96 9.21
C ASP A 146 -1.97 18.28 9.86
N ARG A 147 -2.15 17.73 11.08
CA ARG A 147 -1.06 17.05 11.82
C ARG A 147 -0.66 15.73 11.17
N ILE A 148 -1.63 14.90 10.77
CA ILE A 148 -1.36 13.63 10.10
C ILE A 148 -0.65 13.90 8.78
N GLU A 149 -1.12 14.87 7.99
CA GLU A 149 -0.50 15.23 6.72
C GLU A 149 0.95 15.72 6.92
N LYS A 150 1.15 16.65 7.86
CA LYS A 150 2.49 17.16 8.17
C LYS A 150 3.43 16.04 8.60
N ARG A 151 2.96 15.06 9.39
CA ARG A 151 3.80 13.93 9.81
C ARG A 151 4.10 12.98 8.65
N ALA A 152 3.11 12.64 7.83
CA ALA A 152 3.31 11.79 6.65
C ALA A 152 4.33 12.42 5.68
N ARG A 153 4.23 13.73 5.44
CA ARG A 153 5.18 14.50 4.61
C ARG A 153 6.58 14.59 5.24
N ALA A 154 6.67 14.77 6.56
CA ALA A 154 7.96 14.75 7.27
C ALA A 154 8.66 13.39 7.16
N ASP A 155 7.88 12.31 7.12
CA ASP A 155 8.35 10.95 6.90
C ASP A 155 8.64 10.66 5.41
N GLY A 156 8.47 11.66 4.53
CA GLY A 156 8.84 11.63 3.11
C GLY A 156 7.72 11.23 2.16
N LEU A 157 6.48 11.04 2.62
CA LEU A 157 5.35 10.70 1.74
C LEU A 157 4.84 11.92 0.99
N LEU A 158 4.36 11.71 -0.24
CA LEU A 158 3.44 12.65 -0.87
C LEU A 158 2.02 12.27 -0.45
N THR A 159 1.26 13.20 0.10
CA THR A 159 -0.13 12.99 0.50
C THR A 159 -1.07 13.64 -0.49
N LEU A 160 -2.10 12.90 -0.92
CA LEU A 160 -3.21 13.40 -1.73
C LEU A 160 -4.52 13.04 -1.03
N TYR A 161 -4.81 13.76 0.06
CA TYR A 161 -6.00 13.51 0.85
C TYR A 161 -7.23 14.19 0.27
N GLN A 162 -8.35 13.47 0.26
CA GLN A 162 -9.65 14.06 0.04
C GLN A 162 -10.11 14.74 1.33
N LEU A 163 -10.26 16.07 1.31
CA LEU A 163 -10.70 16.82 2.47
C LEU A 163 -12.22 16.74 2.65
N LYS A 164 -12.66 16.47 3.87
CA LYS A 164 -14.08 16.36 4.24
C LYS A 164 -14.45 17.38 5.30
N ASP A 165 -15.60 18.03 5.12
CA ASP A 165 -16.12 19.03 6.07
C ASP A 165 -17.11 18.41 7.06
N GLU A 166 -17.62 17.23 6.75
CA GLU A 166 -18.78 16.61 7.41
C GLU A 166 -18.41 15.87 8.69
N LEU A 167 -17.22 15.27 8.74
CA LEU A 167 -16.74 14.49 9.89
C LEU A 167 -15.29 14.87 10.25
N PRO A 168 -14.90 14.74 11.52
CA PRO A 168 -13.52 14.96 11.94
C PRO A 168 -12.60 13.88 11.38
N THR A 169 -11.30 14.16 11.34
CA THR A 169 -10.26 13.18 11.00
C THR A 169 -10.34 11.96 11.90
N GLY A 170 -10.22 10.76 11.31
CA GLY A 170 -10.33 9.49 12.03
C GLY A 170 -9.20 9.24 13.03
N SER A 171 -9.47 8.40 14.01
CA SER A 171 -8.55 8.01 15.08
C SER A 171 -8.62 6.51 15.37
N CYS A 172 -7.52 5.93 15.83
CA CYS A 172 -7.47 4.56 16.31
C CYS A 172 -7.03 4.54 17.77
N ALA A 173 -7.87 4.00 18.65
CA ALA A 173 -7.47 3.69 20.02
C ALA A 173 -6.63 2.40 20.00
N VAL A 174 -5.40 2.51 20.51
CA VAL A 174 -4.42 1.42 20.55
C VAL A 174 -4.11 1.11 22.01
N ILE A 175 -4.76 0.08 22.55
CA ILE A 175 -4.66 -0.28 23.96
C ILE A 175 -3.67 -1.43 24.08
N ILE A 176 -2.56 -1.19 24.78
CA ILE A 176 -1.50 -2.18 25.02
C ILE A 176 -1.74 -2.83 26.37
N ASN A 177 -1.91 -4.15 26.40
CA ASN A 177 -2.06 -4.93 27.63
C ASN A 177 -1.10 -6.14 27.57
N GLY A 178 0.01 -6.05 28.29
CA GLY A 178 1.09 -7.04 28.22
C GLY A 178 1.61 -7.22 26.78
N PRO A 179 1.61 -8.45 26.22
CA PRO A 179 2.02 -8.71 24.85
C PRO A 179 0.91 -8.43 23.82
N ASN A 180 -0.31 -8.12 24.27
CA ASN A 180 -1.49 -8.01 23.42
C ASN A 180 -1.84 -6.56 23.12
N ARG A 181 -2.51 -6.33 22.00
CA ARG A 181 -3.13 -5.04 21.70
C ARG A 181 -4.57 -5.16 21.27
N SER A 182 -5.42 -4.23 21.67
CA SER A 182 -6.74 -4.06 21.08
C SER A 182 -6.79 -2.76 20.29
N LEU A 183 -7.26 -2.85 19.05
CA LEU A 183 -7.38 -1.73 18.11
C LEU A 183 -8.86 -1.40 17.91
N VAL A 184 -9.24 -0.16 18.18
CA VAL A 184 -10.60 0.34 17.94
C VAL A 184 -10.52 1.54 17.01
N ALA A 185 -10.96 1.37 15.77
CA ALA A 185 -10.87 2.41 14.74
C ALA A 185 -12.17 3.21 14.65
N ASN A 186 -12.11 4.50 14.96
CA ASN A 186 -13.11 5.47 14.54
C ASN A 186 -12.67 6.08 13.21
N LEU A 187 -13.33 5.69 12.12
CA LEU A 187 -12.89 6.08 10.77
C LEU A 187 -13.07 7.59 10.50
N GLY A 188 -14.02 8.26 11.15
CA GLY A 188 -14.32 9.68 10.91
C GLY A 188 -14.41 10.00 9.40
N ALA A 189 -13.74 11.07 8.97
CA ALA A 189 -13.64 11.50 7.58
C ALA A 189 -13.13 10.44 6.61
N ALA A 190 -12.31 9.48 7.07
CA ALA A 190 -11.84 8.40 6.21
C ALA A 190 -13.00 7.58 5.65
N SER A 191 -14.09 7.42 6.42
CA SER A 191 -15.30 6.71 5.98
C SER A 191 -16.07 7.40 4.85
N LEU A 192 -15.78 8.68 4.58
CA LEU A 192 -16.47 9.49 3.58
C LEU A 192 -15.71 9.58 2.26
N PHE A 193 -14.57 8.89 2.13
CA PHE A 193 -13.84 8.86 0.86
C PHE A 193 -14.76 8.36 -0.26
N ASN A 194 -14.74 9.05 -1.40
CA ASN A 194 -15.51 8.66 -2.58
C ASN A 194 -14.63 8.68 -3.84
N ASP A 195 -15.12 8.05 -4.90
CA ASP A 195 -14.33 7.82 -6.10
C ASP A 195 -14.25 9.04 -7.03
N ASP A 196 -14.98 10.12 -6.76
CA ASP A 196 -14.82 11.42 -7.45
C ASP A 196 -13.38 11.95 -7.31
N TRP A 197 -12.65 11.54 -6.26
CA TRP A 197 -11.22 11.81 -6.09
C TRP A 197 -10.41 11.43 -7.33
N ILE A 198 -10.77 10.35 -8.03
CA ILE A 198 -10.05 9.86 -9.22
C ILE A 198 -10.15 10.85 -10.39
N ASP A 199 -11.21 11.65 -10.44
CA ASP A 199 -11.53 12.53 -11.57
C ASP A 199 -10.92 13.94 -11.43
N GLU A 200 -10.27 14.23 -10.30
CA GLU A 200 -9.57 15.51 -10.08
C GLU A 200 -8.21 15.54 -10.83
N GLU A 201 -7.92 16.67 -11.48
CA GLU A 201 -6.75 16.84 -12.37
C GLU A 201 -5.40 16.53 -11.69
N GLU A 202 -5.23 16.95 -10.43
CA GLU A 202 -4.01 16.68 -9.65
C GLU A 202 -3.83 15.17 -9.40
N ASN A 203 -4.95 14.46 -9.13
CA ASN A 203 -4.94 13.04 -8.82
C ASN A 203 -4.73 12.20 -10.08
N ILE A 204 -5.30 12.60 -11.22
CA ILE A 204 -5.05 11.97 -12.53
C ILE A 204 -3.54 11.97 -12.84
N CYS A 205 -2.86 13.09 -12.64
CA CYS A 205 -1.41 13.18 -12.86
C CYS A 205 -0.62 12.21 -11.95
N ALA A 206 -1.05 12.02 -10.71
CA ALA A 206 -0.41 11.10 -9.78
C ALA A 206 -0.70 9.63 -10.13
N LEU A 207 -1.94 9.31 -10.52
CA LEU A 207 -2.34 7.99 -11.02
C LEU A 207 -1.53 7.60 -12.26
N ASP A 208 -1.26 8.55 -13.15
CA ASP A 208 -0.51 8.29 -14.37
C ASP A 208 0.97 7.96 -14.13
N ARG A 209 1.58 8.56 -13.10
CA ARG A 209 2.97 8.33 -12.71
C ARG A 209 3.18 7.00 -12.00
N ALA A 210 2.19 6.51 -11.27
CA ALA A 210 2.33 5.31 -10.46
C ALA A 210 2.40 4.03 -11.33
N GLU A 211 3.32 3.13 -10.99
CA GLU A 211 3.43 1.79 -11.59
C GLU A 211 2.90 0.70 -10.65
N TYR A 212 2.83 0.99 -9.34
CA TYR A 212 2.43 0.04 -8.30
C TYR A 212 1.35 0.67 -7.42
N PHE A 213 0.27 -0.08 -7.18
CA PHE A 213 -0.90 0.37 -6.46
C PHE A 213 -1.16 -0.58 -5.30
N TYR A 214 -1.07 -0.06 -4.08
CA TYR A 214 -1.29 -0.81 -2.86
C TYR A 214 -2.61 -0.42 -2.22
N PHE A 215 -3.47 -1.41 -2.02
CA PHE A 215 -4.75 -1.27 -1.32
C PHE A 215 -4.74 -2.11 -0.05
N THR A 216 -5.32 -1.56 1.02
CA THR A 216 -5.71 -2.36 2.19
C THR A 216 -7.16 -2.81 2.05
N GLY A 217 -7.49 -3.96 2.62
CA GLY A 217 -8.86 -4.43 2.77
C GLY A 217 -9.71 -3.44 3.59
N PHE A 218 -9.09 -2.69 4.51
CA PHE A 218 -9.76 -1.60 5.22
C PHE A 218 -10.25 -0.49 4.29
N PHE A 219 -9.48 -0.15 3.26
CA PHE A 219 -9.91 0.86 2.28
C PHE A 219 -10.95 0.30 1.31
N LEU A 220 -10.85 -0.98 0.95
CA LEU A 220 -11.90 -1.68 0.18
C LEU A 220 -13.24 -1.59 0.91
N ALA A 221 -13.27 -1.73 2.23
CA ALA A 221 -14.49 -1.60 3.02
C ALA A 221 -15.08 -0.18 3.03
N VAL A 222 -14.27 0.84 2.76
CA VAL A 222 -14.70 2.25 2.71
C VAL A 222 -15.20 2.60 1.31
N CYS A 223 -14.42 2.32 0.26
CA CYS A 223 -14.74 2.76 -1.09
C CYS A 223 -14.50 1.67 -2.15
N PRO A 224 -15.35 0.62 -2.21
CA PRO A 224 -15.27 -0.38 -3.27
C PRO A 224 -15.22 0.19 -4.70
N PRO A 225 -16.02 1.22 -5.07
CA PRO A 225 -15.98 1.79 -6.42
C PRO A 225 -14.59 2.34 -6.81
N ALA A 226 -13.92 3.06 -5.91
CA ALA A 226 -12.58 3.58 -6.17
C ALA A 226 -11.56 2.46 -6.39
N VAL A 227 -11.59 1.42 -5.53
CA VAL A 227 -10.71 0.27 -5.68
C VAL A 227 -10.95 -0.44 -7.00
N GLU A 228 -12.20 -0.68 -7.40
CA GLU A 228 -12.51 -1.34 -8.67
C GLU A 228 -12.05 -0.51 -9.89
N ARG A 229 -12.29 0.81 -9.89
CA ARG A 229 -11.86 1.71 -10.96
C ARG A 229 -10.34 1.66 -11.15
N VAL A 230 -9.58 1.79 -10.06
CA VAL A 230 -8.10 1.76 -10.12
C VAL A 230 -7.59 0.35 -10.44
N ALA A 231 -8.22 -0.71 -9.91
CA ALA A 231 -7.89 -2.09 -10.21
C ALA A 231 -7.99 -2.40 -11.71
N ARG A 232 -9.09 -1.98 -12.33
CA ARG A 232 -9.33 -2.13 -13.76
C ARG A 232 -8.27 -1.36 -14.57
N MET A 233 -8.03 -0.10 -14.21
CA MET A 233 -6.98 0.71 -14.82
C MET A 233 -5.62 0.00 -14.75
N CYS A 234 -5.25 -0.56 -13.60
CA CYS A 234 -3.99 -1.29 -13.44
C CYS A 234 -3.89 -2.49 -14.40
N SER A 235 -4.96 -3.27 -14.48
CA SER A 235 -5.03 -4.44 -15.35
C SER A 235 -4.90 -4.07 -16.84
N GLU A 236 -5.59 -3.01 -17.28
CA GLU A 236 -5.59 -2.55 -18.68
C GLU A 236 -4.28 -1.86 -19.10
N SER A 237 -3.57 -1.25 -18.16
CA SER A 237 -2.33 -0.49 -18.41
C SER A 237 -1.05 -1.22 -17.97
N ASN A 238 -1.15 -2.51 -17.63
CA ASN A 238 -0.03 -3.34 -17.18
C ASN A 238 0.71 -2.79 -15.93
N ARG A 239 -0.01 -2.11 -15.03
CA ARG A 239 0.48 -1.65 -13.72
C ARG A 239 0.16 -2.69 -12.63
N ILE A 240 0.93 -2.73 -11.55
CA ILE A 240 0.78 -3.76 -10.52
C ILE A 240 -0.27 -3.35 -9.49
N MET A 241 -1.28 -4.19 -9.28
CA MET A 241 -2.22 -4.08 -8.16
C MET A 241 -1.84 -5.04 -7.03
N ILE A 242 -1.60 -4.51 -5.84
CA ILE A 242 -1.32 -5.22 -4.60
C ILE A 242 -2.49 -5.01 -3.63
N LEU A 243 -2.99 -6.09 -3.04
CA LEU A 243 -4.03 -6.06 -2.02
C LEU A 243 -3.56 -6.76 -0.75
N ASN A 244 -3.65 -6.07 0.38
CA ASN A 244 -3.58 -6.70 1.69
C ASN A 244 -5.01 -7.05 2.16
N LEU A 245 -5.28 -8.28 2.59
CA LEU A 245 -6.62 -8.68 3.07
C LEU A 245 -7.04 -7.98 4.38
N SER A 246 -6.06 -7.57 5.18
CA SER A 246 -6.12 -6.65 6.33
C SER A 246 -6.85 -7.11 7.59
N ALA A 247 -8.02 -7.75 7.48
CA ALA A 247 -8.73 -8.27 8.64
C ALA A 247 -9.81 -9.28 8.28
N VAL A 248 -10.09 -10.18 9.24
CA VAL A 248 -11.17 -11.17 9.15
C VAL A 248 -12.53 -10.52 8.90
N PHE A 249 -12.85 -9.41 9.59
CA PHE A 249 -14.15 -8.74 9.42
C PHE A 249 -14.33 -8.16 8.01
N VAL A 250 -13.24 -7.69 7.37
CA VAL A 250 -13.29 -7.19 5.98
C VAL A 250 -13.72 -8.31 5.06
N LEU A 251 -13.14 -9.50 5.21
CA LEU A 251 -13.46 -10.66 4.38
C LEU A 251 -14.92 -11.11 4.54
N GLN A 252 -15.44 -11.02 5.76
CA GLN A 252 -16.83 -11.37 6.08
C GLN A 252 -17.84 -10.34 5.54
N MET A 253 -17.51 -9.04 5.63
CA MET A 253 -18.43 -7.96 5.25
C MET A 253 -18.34 -7.56 3.77
N GLN A 254 -17.17 -7.72 3.14
CA GLN A 254 -16.86 -7.21 1.79
C GLN A 254 -16.68 -8.32 0.75
N LYS A 255 -17.39 -9.45 0.92
CA LYS A 255 -17.29 -10.59 0.01
C LYS A 255 -17.56 -10.21 -1.45
N GLU A 256 -18.61 -9.43 -1.71
CA GLU A 256 -18.97 -9.01 -3.07
C GLU A 256 -17.90 -8.11 -3.68
N ALA A 257 -17.41 -7.12 -2.93
CA ALA A 257 -16.34 -6.23 -3.38
C ALA A 257 -15.05 -7.01 -3.73
N LEU A 258 -14.66 -7.98 -2.90
CA LEU A 258 -13.51 -8.85 -3.16
C LEU A 258 -13.69 -9.68 -4.43
N VAL A 259 -14.88 -10.23 -4.65
CA VAL A 259 -15.20 -10.98 -5.88
C VAL A 259 -15.06 -10.08 -7.12
N ASN A 260 -15.46 -8.82 -7.05
CA ASN A 260 -15.36 -7.92 -8.20
C ASN A 260 -13.92 -7.57 -8.55
N ILE A 261 -13.04 -7.44 -7.55
CA ILE A 261 -11.66 -6.99 -7.77
C ILE A 261 -10.62 -8.10 -7.92
N HIS A 262 -10.88 -9.32 -7.42
CA HIS A 262 -9.83 -10.36 -7.30
C HIS A 262 -9.11 -10.65 -8.61
N GLN A 263 -9.82 -10.61 -9.74
CA GLN A 263 -9.28 -10.87 -11.08
C GLN A 263 -8.21 -9.85 -11.51
N TYR A 264 -8.21 -8.66 -10.93
CA TYR A 264 -7.24 -7.60 -11.23
C TYR A 264 -6.03 -7.64 -10.28
N VAL A 265 -6.15 -8.26 -9.10
CA VAL A 265 -5.09 -8.30 -8.10
C VAL A 265 -3.93 -9.18 -8.57
N ASP A 266 -2.73 -8.61 -8.57
CA ASP A 266 -1.49 -9.29 -8.96
C ASP A 266 -0.74 -9.86 -7.76
N ILE A 267 -0.82 -9.19 -6.62
CA ILE A 267 -0.19 -9.63 -5.37
C ILE A 267 -1.22 -9.59 -4.24
N ILE A 268 -1.46 -10.73 -3.60
CA ILE A 268 -2.24 -10.82 -2.37
C ILE A 268 -1.27 -11.01 -1.19
N ILE A 269 -1.45 -10.20 -0.15
CA ILE A 269 -0.72 -10.32 1.11
C ILE A 269 -1.74 -10.51 2.23
N CYS A 270 -1.52 -11.49 3.09
CA CYS A 270 -2.36 -11.70 4.27
C CYS A 270 -1.60 -12.45 5.37
N ASN A 271 -2.17 -12.47 6.57
CA ASN A 271 -1.76 -13.41 7.60
C ASN A 271 -2.54 -14.73 7.51
N LYS A 272 -2.16 -15.70 8.35
CA LYS A 272 -2.79 -17.02 8.45
C LYS A 272 -4.30 -16.93 8.74
N GLU A 273 -4.69 -16.10 9.71
CA GLU A 273 -6.07 -15.95 10.16
C GLU A 273 -6.97 -15.38 9.06
N GLU A 274 -6.48 -14.38 8.33
CA GLU A 274 -7.13 -13.81 7.15
C GLU A 274 -7.22 -14.83 6.00
N ALA A 275 -6.17 -15.62 5.77
CA ALA A 275 -6.21 -16.68 4.76
C ALA A 275 -7.29 -17.73 5.08
N ILE A 276 -7.40 -18.14 6.35
CA ILE A 276 -8.46 -19.06 6.82
C ILE A 276 -9.83 -18.40 6.67
N ALA A 277 -9.98 -17.15 7.09
CA ALA A 277 -11.24 -16.43 6.94
C ALA A 277 -11.66 -16.28 5.45
N PHE A 278 -10.71 -16.08 4.54
CA PHE A 278 -10.97 -16.05 3.10
C PHE A 278 -11.49 -17.40 2.61
N SER A 279 -10.85 -18.50 3.05
CA SER A 279 -11.28 -19.87 2.76
C SER A 279 -12.72 -20.13 3.22
N ASP A 280 -13.04 -19.74 4.45
CA ASP A 280 -14.37 -19.88 5.05
C ASP A 280 -15.42 -19.06 4.27
N CYS A 281 -15.11 -17.80 3.93
CA CYS A 281 -16.01 -16.93 3.17
C CYS A 281 -16.29 -17.46 1.75
N ASN A 282 -15.39 -18.26 1.19
CA ASN A 282 -15.52 -18.87 -0.14
C ASN A 282 -15.98 -20.34 -0.10
N ASP A 283 -16.41 -20.85 1.06
CA ASP A 283 -16.87 -22.24 1.27
C ASP A 283 -15.85 -23.30 0.76
N TRP A 284 -14.56 -23.02 0.91
CA TRP A 284 -13.50 -23.94 0.47
C TRP A 284 -13.34 -25.16 1.38
N LYS A 285 -13.90 -25.10 2.60
CA LYS A 285 -13.93 -26.18 3.61
C LYS A 285 -12.54 -26.72 3.97
N THR A 286 -11.54 -25.84 4.01
CA THR A 286 -10.17 -26.18 4.40
C THR A 286 -9.58 -25.08 5.26
N LYS A 287 -8.77 -25.49 6.24
CA LYS A 287 -7.90 -24.60 7.04
C LYS A 287 -6.43 -24.84 6.74
N ASN A 288 -6.13 -25.67 5.74
CA ASN A 288 -4.76 -25.96 5.32
C ASN A 288 -4.21 -24.78 4.52
N ILE A 289 -3.23 -24.07 5.09
CA ILE A 289 -2.65 -22.86 4.50
C ILE A 289 -1.99 -23.11 3.14
N PHE A 290 -1.39 -24.28 2.92
CA PHE A 290 -0.82 -24.62 1.62
C PHE A 290 -1.90 -24.78 0.54
N GLU A 291 -3.03 -25.39 0.91
CA GLU A 291 -4.16 -25.53 0.01
C GLU A 291 -4.82 -24.17 -0.28
N ILE A 292 -5.04 -23.37 0.76
CA ILE A 292 -5.62 -22.02 0.64
C ILE A 292 -4.74 -21.14 -0.24
N GLY A 293 -3.43 -21.11 0.01
CA GLY A 293 -2.48 -20.33 -0.78
C GLY A 293 -2.43 -20.75 -2.25
N SER A 294 -2.43 -22.07 -2.53
CA SER A 294 -2.51 -22.59 -3.91
C SER A 294 -3.81 -22.19 -4.61
N ARG A 295 -4.95 -22.27 -3.91
CA ARG A 295 -6.26 -21.85 -4.46
C ARG A 295 -6.32 -20.35 -4.74
N LEU A 296 -5.85 -19.50 -3.81
CA LEU A 296 -5.74 -18.05 -3.99
C LEU A 296 -4.89 -17.69 -5.22
N GLN A 297 -3.73 -18.36 -5.35
CA GLN A 297 -2.80 -18.17 -6.47
C GLN A 297 -3.48 -18.48 -7.82
N LYS A 298 -4.26 -19.55 -7.87
CA LYS A 298 -4.95 -20.05 -9.08
C LYS A 298 -6.28 -19.37 -9.41
N MET A 299 -6.79 -18.46 -8.58
CA MET A 299 -8.06 -17.79 -8.89
C MET A 299 -7.95 -17.05 -10.25
N PRO A 300 -9.06 -16.91 -11.00
CA PRO A 300 -9.04 -16.26 -12.30
C PRO A 300 -8.38 -14.89 -12.30
N LYS A 301 -7.76 -14.53 -13.43
CA LYS A 301 -7.07 -13.26 -13.66
C LYS A 301 -7.58 -12.63 -14.95
N ALA A 302 -7.78 -11.32 -14.94
CA ALA A 302 -8.16 -10.53 -16.11
C ALA A 302 -6.95 -10.19 -16.99
N ASN A 303 -5.74 -10.18 -16.42
CA ASN A 303 -4.49 -9.96 -17.14
C ASN A 303 -3.62 -11.24 -17.20
N ILE A 304 -2.55 -11.21 -17.99
CA ILE A 304 -1.66 -12.35 -18.21
C ILE A 304 -0.65 -12.59 -17.07
N ARG A 305 -0.55 -11.67 -16.11
CA ARG A 305 0.47 -11.76 -15.07
C ARG A 305 0.04 -12.81 -14.03
N PRO A 306 0.91 -13.77 -13.67
CA PRO A 306 0.57 -14.74 -12.65
C PRO A 306 0.41 -14.04 -11.30
N ARG A 307 -0.60 -14.46 -10.53
CA ARG A 307 -0.79 -13.94 -9.17
C ARG A 307 0.31 -14.46 -8.26
N LEU A 308 0.83 -13.58 -7.41
CA LEU A 308 1.68 -13.91 -6.26
C LEU A 308 0.83 -13.85 -4.98
N VAL A 309 0.95 -14.84 -4.11
CA VAL A 309 0.28 -14.82 -2.79
C VAL A 309 1.33 -14.99 -1.70
N MET A 310 1.30 -14.11 -0.71
CA MET A 310 2.19 -14.16 0.46
C MET A 310 1.36 -14.30 1.72
N ILE A 311 1.62 -15.35 2.50
CA ILE A 311 0.95 -15.62 3.77
C ILE A 311 1.98 -15.57 4.89
N THR A 312 1.80 -14.64 5.83
CA THR A 312 2.63 -14.50 7.04
C THR A 312 1.98 -15.22 8.22
N ASP A 313 2.77 -15.78 9.13
CA ASP A 313 2.25 -16.41 10.35
C ASP A 313 3.19 -16.20 11.53
N ALA A 314 3.31 -14.94 11.97
CA ALA A 314 4.16 -14.52 13.09
C ALA A 314 5.59 -15.09 13.02
N VAL A 315 5.90 -16.10 13.82
CA VAL A 315 7.23 -16.74 13.91
C VAL A 315 7.45 -17.85 12.88
N CYS A 316 6.40 -18.31 12.22
CA CYS A 316 6.48 -19.32 11.17
C CYS A 316 7.05 -18.72 9.88
N PRO A 317 7.59 -19.54 8.97
CA PRO A 317 8.06 -19.07 7.67
C PRO A 317 6.98 -18.31 6.90
N VAL A 318 7.38 -17.25 6.19
CA VAL A 318 6.52 -16.60 5.21
C VAL A 318 6.37 -17.54 4.01
N LEU A 319 5.13 -17.90 3.69
CA LEU A 319 4.81 -18.78 2.57
C LEU A 319 4.49 -17.95 1.33
N VAL A 320 5.13 -18.25 0.21
CA VAL A 320 4.95 -17.52 -1.05
C VAL A 320 4.57 -18.48 -2.17
N PHE A 321 3.35 -18.32 -2.67
CA PHE A 321 2.75 -19.16 -3.71
C PHE A 321 2.85 -18.47 -5.07
N GLN A 322 3.39 -19.19 -6.04
CA GLN A 322 3.63 -18.74 -7.40
C GLN A 322 2.92 -19.67 -8.40
N GLU A 323 2.98 -19.30 -9.68
CA GLU A 323 2.50 -20.16 -10.76
C GLU A 323 3.20 -21.53 -10.79
N ASN A 324 2.58 -22.49 -11.51
CA ASN A 324 3.08 -23.86 -11.64
C ASN A 324 3.24 -24.60 -10.29
N ASP A 325 2.38 -24.30 -9.32
CA ASP A 325 2.37 -24.92 -7.99
C ASP A 325 3.66 -24.74 -7.18
N ARG A 326 4.48 -23.74 -7.54
CA ARG A 326 5.69 -23.43 -6.80
C ARG A 326 5.35 -22.71 -5.50
N VAL A 327 5.85 -23.25 -4.40
CA VAL A 327 5.78 -22.65 -3.06
C VAL A 327 7.19 -22.40 -2.55
N LEU A 328 7.44 -21.19 -2.05
CA LEU A 328 8.68 -20.81 -1.40
C LEU A 328 8.40 -20.55 0.09
N GLU A 329 9.34 -20.93 0.93
CA GLU A 329 9.27 -20.72 2.38
C GLU A 329 10.45 -19.88 2.82
N TYR A 330 10.18 -18.80 3.55
CA TYR A 330 11.20 -17.88 4.05
C TYR A 330 11.20 -17.91 5.57
N PRO A 331 12.19 -18.56 6.20
CA PRO A 331 12.28 -18.63 7.65
C PRO A 331 12.34 -17.24 8.27
N VAL A 332 11.54 -17.02 9.32
CA VAL A 332 11.61 -15.82 10.16
C VAL A 332 12.67 -16.06 11.24
N PRO A 333 13.71 -15.21 11.35
CA PRO A 333 14.71 -15.39 12.40
C PRO A 333 14.07 -15.24 13.80
N PRO A 334 14.44 -16.07 14.79
CA PRO A 334 13.88 -15.98 16.13
C PRO A 334 14.30 -14.68 16.81
N VAL A 335 13.35 -14.06 17.53
CA VAL A 335 13.57 -12.86 18.35
C VAL A 335 13.46 -13.24 19.81
N LYS A 336 14.34 -12.71 20.67
CA LYS A 336 14.27 -13.01 22.10
C LYS A 336 13.04 -12.33 22.71
N GLN A 337 12.30 -13.05 23.56
CA GLN A 337 11.03 -12.57 24.12
C GLN A 337 11.15 -11.27 24.92
N GLY A 338 12.32 -10.96 25.50
CA GLY A 338 12.59 -9.70 26.20
C GLY A 338 12.98 -8.52 25.31
N GLU A 339 13.10 -8.73 24.00
CA GLU A 339 13.43 -7.69 23.01
C GLU A 339 12.18 -7.23 22.22
N ILE A 340 11.03 -7.88 22.44
CA ILE A 340 9.77 -7.55 21.79
C ILE A 340 9.04 -6.52 22.66
N PHE A 341 8.94 -5.30 22.16
CA PHE A 341 8.19 -4.21 22.77
C PHE A 341 6.75 -4.15 22.25
N ASP A 342 6.56 -4.43 20.96
CA ASP A 342 5.26 -4.32 20.32
C ASP A 342 5.18 -5.14 19.02
N THR A 343 4.06 -5.83 18.78
CA THR A 343 3.79 -6.53 17.52
C THR A 343 2.94 -5.69 16.54
N ASN A 344 2.39 -4.56 16.98
CA ASN A 344 1.56 -3.70 16.14
C ASN A 344 2.36 -3.14 14.95
N GLY A 345 1.74 -3.16 13.76
CA GLY A 345 2.38 -2.70 12.54
C GLY A 345 3.47 -3.64 11.98
N CYS A 346 3.72 -4.81 12.57
CA CYS A 346 4.66 -5.79 11.99
C CYS A 346 4.24 -6.26 10.60
N GLY A 347 2.92 -6.47 10.39
CA GLY A 347 2.37 -6.78 9.07
C GLY A 347 2.55 -5.62 8.08
N ASP A 348 2.26 -4.40 8.49
CA ASP A 348 2.46 -3.19 7.68
C ASP A 348 3.94 -3.01 7.31
N ALA A 349 4.84 -3.26 8.26
CA ALA A 349 6.28 -3.17 8.07
C ALA A 349 6.79 -4.25 7.12
N PHE A 350 6.27 -5.47 7.22
CA PHE A 350 6.54 -6.52 6.23
C PHE A 350 6.16 -6.06 4.82
N VAL A 351 4.97 -5.50 4.65
CA VAL A 351 4.52 -4.98 3.35
C VAL A 351 5.42 -3.84 2.87
N GLY A 352 5.71 -2.86 3.73
CA GLY A 352 6.58 -1.73 3.38
C GLY A 352 7.97 -2.17 2.93
N GLY A 353 8.58 -3.12 3.65
CA GLY A 353 9.88 -3.68 3.31
C GLY A 353 9.87 -4.49 2.01
N PHE A 354 8.83 -5.29 1.80
CA PHE A 354 8.62 -6.00 0.54
C PHE A 354 8.50 -5.02 -0.63
N LEU A 355 7.61 -4.03 -0.52
CA LEU A 355 7.36 -3.06 -1.58
C LEU A 355 8.60 -2.24 -1.91
N ALA A 356 9.41 -1.86 -0.91
CA ALA A 356 10.62 -1.07 -1.10
C ALA A 356 11.60 -1.72 -2.08
N MET A 357 11.75 -3.05 -2.03
CA MET A 357 12.58 -3.79 -2.98
C MET A 357 11.83 -4.18 -4.24
N TYR A 358 10.53 -4.45 -4.14
CA TYR A 358 9.73 -4.92 -5.27
C TYR A 358 9.57 -3.84 -6.35
N VAL A 359 9.36 -2.57 -5.98
CA VAL A 359 9.30 -1.45 -6.95
C VAL A 359 10.63 -1.23 -7.69
N GLN A 360 11.74 -1.65 -7.08
CA GLN A 360 13.07 -1.61 -7.68
C GLN A 360 13.35 -2.83 -8.56
N ARG A 361 12.38 -3.74 -8.70
CA ARG A 361 12.48 -4.98 -9.48
C ARG A 361 13.61 -5.90 -8.98
N MET A 362 13.86 -5.87 -7.67
CA MET A 362 14.82 -6.78 -7.03
C MET A 362 14.32 -8.22 -7.07
N PRO A 363 15.22 -9.22 -6.95
CA PRO A 363 14.83 -10.62 -6.84
C PRO A 363 13.85 -10.84 -5.67
N LEU A 364 12.87 -11.71 -5.87
CA LEU A 364 11.79 -11.97 -4.91
C LEU A 364 12.30 -12.35 -3.51
N ASP A 365 13.40 -13.12 -3.44
CA ASP A 365 14.04 -13.48 -2.16
C ASP A 365 14.48 -12.24 -1.38
N TYR A 366 15.05 -11.25 -2.07
CA TYR A 366 15.48 -9.99 -1.47
C TYR A 366 14.28 -9.18 -0.95
N CYS A 367 13.18 -9.15 -1.71
CA CYS A 367 11.97 -8.45 -1.31
C CYS A 367 11.39 -9.03 -0.02
N ILE A 368 11.26 -10.35 0.06
CA ILE A 368 10.65 -11.02 1.21
C ILE A 368 11.55 -10.91 2.45
N ARG A 369 12.87 -11.10 2.30
CA ARG A 369 13.83 -10.91 3.39
C ARG A 369 13.81 -9.48 3.92
N THR A 370 13.67 -8.49 3.05
CA THR A 370 13.55 -7.09 3.47
C THR A 370 12.25 -6.83 4.23
N GLY A 371 11.14 -7.43 3.80
CA GLY A 371 9.89 -7.41 4.55
C GLY A 371 10.05 -8.01 5.95
N ILE A 372 10.65 -9.20 6.05
CA ILE A 372 10.92 -9.86 7.35
C ILE A 372 11.81 -8.97 8.22
N PHE A 373 12.89 -8.42 7.65
CA PHE A 373 13.78 -7.50 8.37
C PHE A 373 13.04 -6.27 8.91
N ALA A 374 12.24 -5.61 8.07
CA ALA A 374 11.48 -4.42 8.47
C ALA A 374 10.47 -4.74 9.59
N SER A 375 9.78 -5.87 9.49
CA SER A 375 8.90 -6.38 10.54
C SER A 375 9.66 -6.59 11.86
N GLN A 376 10.86 -7.18 11.82
CA GLN A 376 11.69 -7.35 13.00
C GLN A 376 12.16 -6.03 13.62
N GLN A 377 12.49 -5.01 12.81
CA GLN A 377 12.88 -3.70 13.35
C GLN A 377 11.72 -3.03 14.10
N VAL A 378 10.47 -3.22 13.63
CA VAL A 378 9.29 -2.67 14.29
C VAL A 378 8.99 -3.36 15.63
N LEU A 379 9.39 -4.62 15.83
CA LEU A 379 9.21 -5.31 17.11
C LEU A 379 9.86 -4.58 18.31
N HIS A 380 10.85 -3.74 18.04
CA HIS A 380 11.65 -3.05 19.07
C HIS A 380 11.13 -1.64 19.42
N VAL A 381 10.03 -1.20 18.82
CA VAL A 381 9.45 0.13 19.03
C VAL A 381 7.93 0.06 19.18
N VAL A 382 7.32 1.04 19.85
CA VAL A 382 5.85 1.11 19.99
C VAL A 382 5.23 1.58 18.66
N GLY A 383 4.47 0.72 18.00
CA GLY A 383 3.86 0.95 16.70
C GLY A 383 4.90 1.24 15.61
N VAL A 384 4.48 1.96 14.57
CA VAL A 384 5.40 2.33 13.47
C VAL A 384 6.02 3.70 13.73
N GLN A 385 7.12 3.70 14.49
CA GLN A 385 7.90 4.91 14.82
C GLN A 385 9.22 4.91 14.04
N ILE A 386 9.16 5.37 12.78
CA ILE A 386 10.32 5.32 11.86
C ILE A 386 11.54 6.09 12.35
N ASP A 387 11.36 7.13 13.16
CA ASP A 387 12.44 7.95 13.74
C ASP A 387 13.23 7.21 14.83
N LYS A 388 12.67 6.13 15.37
CA LYS A 388 13.35 5.23 16.31
C LYS A 388 13.99 4.02 15.62
N LEU A 389 13.73 3.81 14.34
CA LEU A 389 14.34 2.72 13.57
C LEU A 389 15.79 3.09 13.19
N PRO A 390 16.70 2.12 13.13
CA PRO A 390 18.05 2.39 12.64
C PRO A 390 18.02 2.88 11.19
N LYS A 391 19.06 3.59 10.76
CA LYS A 391 19.17 3.95 9.34
C LYS A 391 19.30 2.66 8.51
N PHE A 392 18.38 2.45 7.57
CA PHE A 392 18.45 1.31 6.66
C PHE A 392 19.75 1.31 5.85
N SER A 393 20.33 0.13 5.68
CA SER A 393 21.51 -0.15 4.87
C SER A 393 21.31 -1.50 4.20
N GLU A 394 21.66 -1.64 2.92
CA GLU A 394 21.55 -2.91 2.20
C GLU A 394 22.34 -4.05 2.88
N LYS A 395 23.39 -3.73 3.66
CA LYS A 395 24.15 -4.71 4.45
C LYS A 395 23.36 -5.35 5.60
N CYS A 396 22.16 -4.85 5.90
CA CYS A 396 21.29 -5.36 6.95
C CYS A 396 20.46 -6.57 6.50
N ILE A 397 20.39 -6.84 5.19
CA ILE A 397 19.73 -7.99 4.56
C ILE A 397 20.81 -9.00 4.18
#